data_AF-A0A959RYJ6-F1
#
_entry.id   AF-A0A959RYJ6-F1
#
_cell.length_a   1.000
_cell.length_b   1.000
_cell.length_c   1.000
_cell.angle_alpha   90.00
_cell.angle_beta   90.00
_cell.angle_gamma   90.00
#
_symmetry.space_group_name_H-M   'P 1'
#
loop_
_entity.id
_entity.type
_entity.pdbx_description
1 polymer ?
#
loop_
_entity_poly.entity_id
_entity_poly.type
_entity_poly.pdbx_seq_one_letter_code
_entity_poly.pdbx_strand_id
1 'polypeptide(L)' 'KGFKKVLLKKGEVKEIEFQVNKKMLSFYDVNNKSWKAEPGKFRLHIGSASDDIRLTAEFELVAAVN' A
#
# COMPACT_ATOMS: atom_id res chain seq x y z
N LYS A 1 1.23 3.41 -1.09
CA LYS A 1 1.79 4.54 -0.31
C LYS A 1 2.34 4.03 1.01
N GLY A 2 3.34 4.73 1.58
CA GLY A 2 3.91 4.50 2.92
C GLY A 2 5.45 4.56 2.91
N PHE A 3 6.08 5.16 3.93
CA PHE A 3 7.53 5.08 4.15
C PHE A 3 7.84 5.07 5.66
N LYS A 4 8.91 4.39 6.06
CA LYS A 4 9.46 4.43 7.42
C LYS A 4 10.97 4.55 7.33
N LYS A 5 11.54 5.59 7.95
CA LYS A 5 12.99 5.70 8.14
C LYS A 5 13.36 4.94 9.41
N VAL A 6 14.17 3.89 9.27
CA VAL A 6 14.54 3.00 10.37
C VAL A 6 16.04 3.06 10.59
N LEU A 7 16.46 3.44 11.79
CA LEU A 7 17.85 3.32 12.20
C LEU A 7 18.13 1.88 12.66
N LEU A 8 19.20 1.29 12.14
CA LEU A 8 19.71 -0.03 12.51
C LEU A 8 21.17 0.08 12.93
N LYS A 9 21.54 -0.61 14.01
CA LYS A 9 22.93 -0.87 14.36
C LYS A 9 23.50 -1.99 13.46
N LYS A 10 24.82 -2.14 13.46
CA LYS A 10 25.48 -3.23 12.72
C LYS A 10 24.91 -4.58 13.15
N GLY A 11 24.35 -5.33 12.19
CA GLY A 11 23.76 -6.66 12.40
C GLY A 11 22.34 -6.65 12.99
N GLU A 12 21.75 -5.48 13.28
CA GLU A 12 20.38 -5.40 13.77
C GLU A 12 19.37 -5.64 12.65
N VAL A 13 18.31 -6.40 12.97
CA VAL A 13 17.16 -6.62 12.10
C VAL A 13 15.93 -6.08 12.80
N LYS A 14 15.05 -5.39 12.06
CA LYS A 14 13.76 -4.93 12.56
C LYS A 14 12.63 -5.37 11.65
N GLU A 15 11.57 -5.82 12.28
CA GLU A 15 10.27 -5.98 11.63
C GLU A 15 9.59 -4.60 11.53
N ILE A 16 8.97 -4.33 10.39
CA ILE A 16 8.18 -3.12 10.18
C ILE A 16 6.81 -3.49 9.62
N GLU A 17 5.79 -2.78 10.10
CA GLU A 17 4.42 -2.96 9.65
C GLU A 17 3.94 -1.71 8.89
N PHE A 18 3.20 -1.92 7.81
CA PHE A 18 2.43 -0.89 7.12
C PHE A 18 0.97 -1.30 7.06
N GLN A 19 0.08 -0.44 7.54
CA GLN A 19 -1.34 -0.69 7.48
C GLN A 19 -1.93 -0.11 6.19
N VAL A 20 -2.52 -0.98 5.36
CA VAL A 20 -3.21 -0.58 4.13
C VAL A 20 -4.67 -0.32 4.44
N ASN A 21 -5.17 0.86 4.11
CA ASN A 21 -6.57 1.22 4.27
C ASN A 21 -7.20 1.68 2.95
N LYS A 22 -8.54 1.74 2.90
CA LYS A 22 -9.30 2.07 1.68
C LYS A 22 -8.86 3.40 1.03
N LYS A 23 -8.52 4.41 1.83
CA LYS A 23 -8.06 5.71 1.32
C LYS A 23 -6.75 5.61 0.54
N MET A 24 -5.85 4.68 0.90
CA MET A 24 -4.62 4.46 0.14
C MET A 24 -4.87 3.89 -1.25
N LEU A 25 -5.98 3.15 -1.40
CA LEU A 25 -6.42 2.50 -2.64
C LEU A 25 -7.39 3.37 -3.45
N SER A 26 -7.80 4.52 -2.88
CA SER A 26 -8.80 5.38 -3.51
C SER A 26 -8.18 6.37 -4.49
N PHE A 27 -8.94 6.67 -5.53
CA PHE A 27 -8.78 7.83 -6.40
C PHE A 27 -9.96 8.79 -6.21
N TYR A 28 -9.82 10.02 -6.69
CA TYR A 28 -10.92 10.98 -6.65
C TYR A 28 -11.77 10.84 -7.90
N ASP A 29 -13.05 10.49 -7.72
CA ASP A 29 -14.05 10.43 -8.79
C ASP A 29 -14.68 11.82 -8.96
N VAL A 30 -14.36 12.48 -10.07
CA VAL A 30 -14.83 13.84 -10.37
C VAL A 30 -16.34 13.89 -10.60
N ASN A 31 -16.92 12.84 -11.18
CA ASN A 31 -18.36 12.79 -11.48
C ASN A 31 -19.16 12.72 -10.19
N ASN A 32 -18.70 11.89 -9.24
CA ASN A 32 -19.35 11.70 -7.95
C ASN A 32 -18.80 12.64 -6.85
N LYS A 33 -17.87 13.54 -7.20
CA LYS A 33 -17.19 14.49 -6.30
C LYS A 33 -16.71 13.85 -4.99
N SER A 34 -16.21 12.62 -5.04
CA SER A 34 -15.91 11.83 -3.85
C SER A 34 -14.70 10.90 -4.05
N TRP A 35 -14.11 10.44 -2.94
CA TRP A 35 -13.03 9.46 -2.96
C TRP A 35 -13.62 8.05 -3.06
N LYS A 36 -13.18 7.29 -4.06
CA LYS A 36 -13.64 5.92 -4.32
C LYS A 36 -12.44 4.99 -4.46
N ALA A 37 -12.54 3.80 -3.87
CA ALA A 37 -11.68 2.66 -4.20
C ALA A 37 -12.54 1.61 -4.88
N GLU A 38 -12.08 1.08 -6.01
CA GLU A 38 -12.81 0.09 -6.78
C GLU A 38 -12.38 -1.33 -6.39
N PRO A 39 -13.32 -2.28 -6.30
CA PRO A 39 -12.98 -3.68 -6.10
C PRO A 39 -12.05 -4.20 -7.20
N GLY A 40 -11.13 -5.07 -6.83
CA GLY A 40 -10.19 -5.67 -7.77
C GLY A 40 -8.80 -5.93 -7.16
N LYS A 41 -7.89 -6.38 -8.01
CA LYS A 41 -6.53 -6.76 -7.60
C LYS A 41 -5.64 -5.53 -7.46
N PHE A 42 -4.93 -5.49 -6.34
CA PHE A 42 -3.88 -4.51 -6.06
C PHE A 42 -2.55 -5.23 -5.88
N ARG A 43 -1.49 -4.65 -6.46
CA ARG A 43 -0.12 -5.09 -6.23
C ARG A 43 0.58 -4.14 -5.28
N LEU A 44 1.16 -4.68 -4.21
CA LEU A 44 2.06 -3.98 -3.31
C LEU A 44 3.48 -4.12 -3.83
N HIS A 45 4.19 -2.99 -3.91
CA HIS A 45 5.60 -2.92 -4.19
C HIS A 45 6.31 -2.34 -2.97
N ILE A 46 7.31 -3.06 -2.45
CA ILE A 46 8.11 -2.64 -1.29
C ILE A 46 9.58 -2.60 -1.72
N GLY A 47 10.23 -1.47 -1.46
CA GLY A 47 11.56 -1.18 -1.95
C GLY A 47 12.17 0.05 -1.27
N SER A 48 13.45 0.31 -1.54
CA SER A 48 14.13 1.54 -1.08
C SER A 48 13.84 2.74 -1.97
N ALA A 49 13.47 2.51 -3.22
CA ALA A 49 13.13 3.51 -4.22
C ALA A 49 12.00 2.97 -5.12
N SER A 50 11.39 3.83 -5.93
CA SER A 50 10.30 3.42 -6.84
C SER A 50 10.73 2.47 -7.95
N ASP A 51 12.02 2.41 -8.24
CA ASP A 51 12.70 1.58 -9.23
C ASP A 51 13.56 0.46 -8.59
N ASP A 52 13.82 0.50 -7.28
CA ASP A 52 14.48 -0.56 -6.50
C ASP A 52 13.44 -1.34 -5.66
N ILE A 53 12.63 -2.15 -6.35
CA ILE A 53 11.59 -2.99 -5.73
C ILE A 53 12.20 -4.34 -5.31
N ARG A 54 12.06 -4.68 -4.03
CA ARG A 54 12.67 -5.88 -3.43
C ARG A 54 11.67 -6.94 -3.01
N LEU A 55 10.43 -6.54 -2.74
CA LEU A 55 9.33 -7.44 -2.43
C LEU A 55 8.06 -7.00 -3.15
N THR A 56 7.28 -7.98 -3.58
CA THR A 56 5.96 -7.79 -4.18
C THR A 56 4.94 -8.70 -3.53
N ALA A 57 3.73 -8.21 -3.33
CA ALA A 57 2.59 -9.00 -2.88
C ALA A 57 1.34 -8.58 -3.64
N GLU A 58 0.34 -9.44 -3.71
CA GLU A 58 -0.96 -9.13 -4.33
C GLU A 58 -2.08 -9.41 -3.33
N PHE A 59 -3.10 -8.56 -3.36
CA PHE A 59 -4.34 -8.78 -2.63
C PHE A 59 -5.52 -8.25 -3.43
N GLU A 60 -6.72 -8.69 -3.09
CA GLU A 60 -7.95 -8.26 -3.74
C GLU A 60 -8.79 -7.42 -2.79
N LEU A 61 -9.15 -6.22 -3.21
CA LEU A 61 -10.21 -5.45 -2.56
C LEU A 61 -11.54 -6.02 -3.02
N VAL A 62 -12.24 -6.71 -2.14
CA VAL A 62 -13.59 -7.21 -2.43
C VAL A 62 -14.62 -6.08 -2.34
N ALA A 63 -15.68 -6.18 -3.14
CA ALA A 63 -16.83 -5.30 -2.97
C ALA A 63 -17.42 -5.50 -1.57
N ALA A 64 -17.97 -4.42 -0.98
CA ALA A 64 -18.74 -4.56 0.24
C ALA A 64 -19.93 -5.47 -0.05
N VAL A 65 -20.01 -6.61 0.62
CA VAL A 65 -21.21 -7.44 0.66
C VAL A 65 -22.14 -6.76 1.66
N ASN A 66 -23.31 -6.34 1.19
CA ASN A 66 -24.38 -5.82 2.05
C ASN A 66 -25.07 -6.97 2.79
#